data_AF-A0A7Y4A445-F1
#
_entry.id   AF-A0A7Y4A445-F1
#
_cell.length_a   1.000
_cell.length_b   1.000
_cell.length_c   1.000
_cell.angle_alpha   90.00
_cell.angle_beta   90.00
_cell.angle_gamma   90.00
#
_symmetry.space_group_name_H-M   'P 1'
#
loop_
_entity.id
_entity.type
_entity.pdbx_description
1 polymer ?
#
loop_
_entity_poly.entity_id
_entity_poly.type
_entity_poly.pdbx_seq_one_letter_code
_entity_poly.pdbx_strand_id
1 'polypeptide(L)'
;MESHQGRCSYQNPDGWCCDQPCGESGLCYWHDPKIDKSKDDVKDKVEQWAAAGKPLDGFQLAKTDLEDIDLVNRGCKEGYSCRDADFYRANLTDAHFFGLDLRGSSLMKAKLIGANLHCAKLDNCNLLGASLSRAKLENIEWGSHLKQERAAKKARKRCDRKESMMYCQEAEEVCRNIRKQCEKQGLFEMAGDFFKREMRFRRYQMPLFSLKRIVSKLVDVFCGYGEDPIRVVGFSIFLILVCALAYFFLDTTGAHPIYEGVTGWKFYVLEFFNSLYFSVVTFTTLGYGDISPVGVARFIAACEAFLGSFTMALFVVVFVKKMTR
;
A
#
# COMPACT_ATOMS: atom_id res chain seq x y z
N MET A 1 -14.42 3.62 -50.33
CA MET A 1 -14.84 3.33 -48.94
C MET A 1 -14.69 1.83 -48.76
N GLU A 2 -13.50 1.38 -48.38
CA GLU A 2 -13.16 -0.04 -48.32
C GLU A 2 -13.66 -0.66 -47.01
N SER A 3 -14.22 -1.86 -47.13
CA SER A 3 -14.87 -2.64 -46.08
C SER A 3 -13.87 -3.10 -45.01
N HIS A 4 -13.90 -2.49 -43.82
CA HIS A 4 -13.27 -3.00 -42.60
C HIS A 4 -13.99 -4.23 -42.00
N GLN A 5 -14.69 -5.03 -42.80
CA GLN A 5 -15.38 -6.23 -42.35
C GLN A 5 -14.43 -7.43 -42.47
N GLY A 6 -13.67 -7.70 -41.41
CA GLY A 6 -12.82 -8.90 -41.37
C GLY A 6 -11.70 -8.90 -40.34
N ARG A 7 -11.40 -7.78 -39.66
CA ARG A 7 -10.36 -7.71 -38.62
C ARG A 7 -10.97 -7.48 -37.23
N CYS A 8 -10.28 -7.97 -36.21
CA CYS A 8 -10.66 -7.79 -34.82
C CYS A 8 -10.84 -6.31 -34.46
N SER A 9 -11.94 -6.00 -33.77
CA SER A 9 -12.25 -4.64 -33.29
C SER A 9 -11.50 -4.22 -32.03
N TYR A 10 -10.67 -5.09 -31.44
CA TYR A 10 -9.92 -4.76 -30.23
C TYR A 10 -8.82 -3.74 -30.53
N GLN A 11 -8.81 -2.67 -29.73
CA GLN A 11 -7.79 -1.64 -29.72
C GLN A 11 -7.26 -1.46 -28.29
N ASN A 12 -5.94 -1.47 -28.12
CA ASN A 12 -5.32 -1.25 -26.82
C ASN A 12 -5.20 0.25 -26.49
N PRO A 13 -4.86 0.62 -25.24
CA PRO A 13 -4.75 2.02 -24.83
C PRO A 13 -3.69 2.84 -25.58
N ASP A 14 -2.70 2.18 -26.19
CA ASP A 14 -1.64 2.83 -26.96
C ASP A 14 -2.02 2.99 -28.45
N GLY A 15 -3.24 2.61 -28.83
CA GLY A 15 -3.78 2.73 -30.18
C GLY A 15 -3.46 1.57 -31.11
N TRP A 16 -2.81 0.51 -30.65
CA TRP A 16 -2.57 -0.72 -31.42
C TRP A 16 -3.89 -1.48 -31.66
N CYS A 17 -4.12 -1.86 -32.91
CA CYS A 17 -5.29 -2.63 -33.34
C CYS A 17 -4.87 -4.06 -33.71
N CYS A 18 -5.68 -5.03 -33.30
CA CYS A 18 -5.42 -6.44 -33.58
C CYS A 18 -5.58 -6.77 -35.08
N ASP A 19 -4.60 -7.50 -35.65
CA ASP A 19 -4.54 -7.86 -37.07
C ASP A 19 -5.26 -9.18 -37.42
N GLN A 20 -5.76 -9.89 -36.40
CA GLN A 20 -6.39 -11.20 -36.55
C GLN A 20 -7.78 -11.11 -37.17
N PRO A 21 -8.21 -12.16 -37.88
CA PRO A 21 -9.56 -12.21 -38.43
C PRO A 21 -10.61 -12.14 -37.32
N CYS A 22 -11.66 -11.35 -37.52
CA CYS A 22 -12.78 -11.32 -36.58
C CYS A 22 -13.71 -12.52 -36.77
N GLY A 23 -14.24 -13.05 -35.68
CA GLY A 23 -15.39 -13.95 -35.68
C GLY A 23 -16.71 -13.18 -35.75
N GLU A 24 -17.82 -13.87 -35.50
CA GLU A 24 -19.19 -13.32 -35.55
C GLU A 24 -19.43 -12.17 -34.56
N SER A 25 -18.67 -12.12 -33.47
CA SER A 25 -18.75 -11.06 -32.45
C SER A 25 -18.02 -9.77 -32.84
N GLY A 26 -17.28 -9.76 -33.95
CA GLY A 26 -16.35 -8.68 -34.31
C GLY A 26 -15.00 -8.76 -33.59
N LEU A 27 -14.80 -9.70 -32.67
CA LEU A 27 -13.54 -9.96 -31.98
C LEU A 27 -12.86 -11.21 -32.55
N CYS A 28 -11.52 -11.30 -32.46
CA CYS A 28 -10.82 -12.53 -32.83
C CYS A 28 -10.88 -13.55 -31.70
N TYR A 29 -10.36 -14.75 -31.98
CA TYR A 29 -10.24 -15.83 -31.00
C TYR A 29 -9.71 -15.35 -29.64
N TRP A 30 -8.60 -14.60 -29.62
CA TRP A 30 -7.95 -14.14 -28.38
C TRP A 30 -8.75 -13.11 -27.59
N HIS A 31 -9.49 -12.23 -28.27
CA HIS A 31 -10.17 -11.09 -27.63
C HIS A 31 -11.64 -11.35 -27.32
N ASP A 32 -12.24 -12.40 -27.89
CA ASP A 32 -13.66 -12.71 -27.65
C ASP A 32 -13.86 -13.44 -26.30
N PRO A 33 -14.60 -12.85 -25.34
CA PRO A 33 -14.92 -13.49 -24.07
C PRO A 33 -15.98 -14.61 -24.18
N LYS A 34 -16.70 -14.69 -25.31
CA LYS A 34 -17.72 -15.73 -25.53
C LYS A 34 -17.11 -17.07 -25.93
N ILE A 35 -15.89 -17.06 -26.45
CA ILE A 35 -15.17 -18.28 -26.85
C ILE A 35 -14.54 -18.89 -25.60
N ASP A 36 -15.05 -20.05 -25.18
CA ASP A 36 -14.47 -20.84 -24.10
C ASP A 36 -13.19 -21.53 -24.59
N LYS A 37 -12.08 -21.19 -23.95
CA LYS A 37 -10.73 -21.71 -24.27
C LYS A 37 -10.22 -22.66 -23.20
N SER A 38 -11.05 -23.03 -22.21
CA SER A 38 -10.63 -23.80 -21.04
C SER A 38 -10.08 -25.20 -21.37
N LYS A 39 -10.40 -25.75 -22.54
CA LYS A 39 -9.93 -27.06 -23.01
C LYS A 39 -8.89 -26.97 -24.12
N ASP A 40 -8.59 -25.75 -24.57
CA ASP A 40 -7.71 -25.54 -25.71
C ASP A 40 -6.27 -25.49 -25.22
N ASP A 41 -5.37 -26.20 -25.91
CA ASP A 41 -3.93 -26.03 -25.71
C ASP A 41 -3.49 -24.76 -26.44
N VAL A 42 -3.41 -23.67 -25.67
CA VAL A 42 -3.09 -22.33 -26.15
C VAL A 42 -1.71 -21.85 -25.72
N LYS A 43 -0.99 -22.60 -24.87
CA LYS A 43 0.27 -22.16 -24.27
C LYS A 43 1.30 -21.79 -25.34
N ASP A 44 1.63 -22.74 -26.22
CA ASP A 44 2.65 -22.55 -27.26
C ASP A 44 2.28 -21.40 -28.22
N LYS A 45 0.98 -21.23 -28.50
CA LYS A 45 0.49 -20.16 -29.38
C LYS A 45 0.65 -18.78 -28.72
N VAL A 46 0.42 -18.70 -27.41
CA VAL A 46 0.58 -17.46 -26.64
C VAL A 46 2.06 -17.10 -26.52
N GLU A 47 2.94 -18.07 -26.29
CA GLU A 47 4.39 -17.85 -26.28
C GLU A 47 4.93 -17.39 -27.63
N GLN A 48 4.51 -18.05 -28.73
CA GLN A 48 4.88 -17.63 -30.09
C GLN A 48 4.35 -16.24 -30.44
N TRP A 49 3.13 -15.91 -29.99
CA TRP A 49 2.56 -14.57 -30.15
C TRP A 49 3.41 -13.50 -29.46
N ALA A 50 3.79 -13.76 -28.22
CA ALA A 50 4.66 -12.86 -27.45
C ALA A 50 6.05 -12.74 -28.10
N ALA A 51 6.65 -13.86 -28.50
CA ALA A 51 7.96 -13.91 -29.15
C ALA A 51 7.99 -13.15 -30.50
N ALA A 52 6.84 -13.03 -31.18
CA ALA A 52 6.70 -12.19 -32.38
C ALA A 52 6.65 -10.68 -32.07
N GLY A 53 6.76 -10.28 -30.80
CA GLY A 53 6.72 -8.89 -30.35
C GLY A 53 5.32 -8.26 -30.36
N LYS A 54 4.27 -9.07 -30.47
CA LYS A 54 2.88 -8.57 -30.45
C LYS A 54 2.38 -8.43 -29.01
N PRO A 55 1.63 -7.37 -28.67
CA PRO A 55 1.05 -7.22 -27.34
C PRO A 55 -0.01 -8.29 -27.09
N LEU A 56 -0.10 -8.75 -25.84
CA LEU A 56 -1.11 -9.69 -25.33
C LEU A 56 -2.29 -8.94 -24.69
N ASP A 57 -2.42 -7.65 -24.97
CA ASP A 57 -3.42 -6.79 -24.35
C ASP A 57 -4.84 -7.30 -24.65
N GLY A 58 -5.69 -7.37 -23.63
CA GLY A 58 -7.10 -7.76 -23.74
C GLY A 58 -7.36 -9.24 -23.97
N PHE A 59 -6.33 -10.10 -23.91
CA PHE A 59 -6.49 -11.53 -24.12
C PHE A 59 -7.47 -12.15 -23.11
N GLN A 60 -8.41 -12.95 -23.61
CA GLN A 60 -9.43 -13.65 -22.83
C GLN A 60 -9.01 -15.09 -22.62
N LEU A 61 -8.22 -15.32 -21.56
CA LEU A 61 -7.59 -16.59 -21.17
C LEU A 61 -8.18 -17.13 -19.87
N ALA A 62 -9.47 -16.89 -19.63
CA ALA A 62 -10.14 -17.40 -18.45
C ALA A 62 -10.14 -18.93 -18.44
N LYS A 63 -9.77 -19.51 -17.30
CA LYS A 63 -9.75 -20.96 -17.02
C LYS A 63 -8.83 -21.80 -17.93
N THR A 64 -7.94 -21.17 -18.70
CA THR A 64 -6.97 -21.90 -19.53
C THR A 64 -5.91 -22.56 -18.66
N ASP A 65 -5.32 -23.64 -19.17
CA ASP A 65 -4.12 -24.24 -18.60
C ASP A 65 -2.87 -23.62 -19.25
N LEU A 66 -2.12 -22.85 -18.46
CA LEU A 66 -0.92 -22.13 -18.86
C LEU A 66 0.20 -22.40 -17.85
N GLU A 67 0.23 -23.62 -17.32
CA GLU A 67 1.32 -24.10 -16.46
C GLU A 67 2.66 -23.98 -17.18
N ASP A 68 3.65 -23.45 -16.46
CA ASP A 68 5.02 -23.26 -16.94
C ASP A 68 5.15 -22.34 -18.17
N ILE A 69 4.17 -21.45 -18.42
CA ILE A 69 4.24 -20.53 -19.57
C ILE A 69 5.42 -19.55 -19.45
N ASP A 70 6.22 -19.39 -20.52
CA ASP A 70 7.33 -18.42 -20.59
C ASP A 70 6.93 -17.14 -21.32
N LEU A 71 6.63 -16.08 -20.56
CA LEU A 71 6.39 -14.73 -21.09
C LEU A 71 7.52 -13.76 -20.73
N VAL A 72 8.76 -14.24 -20.71
CA VAL A 72 9.94 -13.39 -20.51
C VAL A 72 10.42 -12.81 -21.83
N ASN A 73 10.46 -11.49 -21.93
CA ASN A 73 11.00 -10.78 -23.10
C ASN A 73 12.54 -10.73 -23.05
N ARG A 74 13.18 -11.82 -23.51
CA ARG A 74 14.64 -11.98 -23.47
C ARG A 74 15.30 -10.96 -24.40
N GLY A 75 16.25 -10.19 -23.86
CA GLY A 75 16.98 -9.15 -24.61
C GLY A 75 16.39 -7.74 -24.49
N CYS A 76 15.21 -7.59 -23.90
CA CYS A 76 14.63 -6.29 -23.57
C CYS A 76 14.72 -5.99 -22.07
N LYS A 77 14.78 -4.69 -21.72
CA LYS A 77 14.69 -4.26 -20.30
C LYS A 77 13.26 -4.34 -19.76
N GLU A 78 12.26 -4.27 -20.64
CA GLU A 78 10.84 -4.32 -20.30
C GLU A 78 10.25 -5.67 -20.75
N GLY A 79 9.32 -6.22 -19.95
CA GLY A 79 8.57 -7.43 -20.31
C GLY A 79 7.52 -7.16 -21.39
N TYR A 80 6.82 -8.21 -21.82
CA TYR A 80 5.71 -8.05 -22.77
C TYR A 80 4.53 -7.28 -22.18
N SER A 81 3.75 -6.62 -23.05
CA SER A 81 2.50 -5.99 -22.65
C SER A 81 1.38 -7.03 -22.61
N CYS A 82 0.74 -7.18 -21.45
CA CYS A 82 -0.37 -8.10 -21.21
C CYS A 82 -1.44 -7.40 -20.36
N ARG A 83 -1.78 -6.16 -20.75
CA ARG A 83 -2.71 -5.28 -20.05
C ARG A 83 -4.15 -5.68 -20.32
N ASP A 84 -5.03 -5.45 -19.35
CA ASP A 84 -6.46 -5.74 -19.44
C ASP A 84 -6.80 -7.19 -19.88
N ALA A 85 -5.86 -8.12 -19.72
CA ALA A 85 -6.05 -9.54 -20.01
C ALA A 85 -6.86 -10.21 -18.90
N ASP A 86 -7.69 -11.19 -19.25
CA ASP A 86 -8.45 -11.99 -18.29
C ASP A 86 -7.84 -13.37 -18.12
N PHE A 87 -7.28 -13.61 -16.94
CA PHE A 87 -6.76 -14.89 -16.45
C PHE A 87 -7.64 -15.46 -15.34
N TYR A 88 -8.93 -15.12 -15.30
CA TYR A 88 -9.86 -15.62 -14.29
C TYR A 88 -9.78 -17.15 -14.17
N ARG A 89 -9.38 -17.65 -13.00
CA ARG A 89 -9.17 -19.09 -12.72
C ARG A 89 -8.17 -19.82 -13.63
N ALA A 90 -7.30 -19.11 -14.35
CA ALA A 90 -6.26 -19.76 -15.14
C ALA A 90 -5.27 -20.53 -14.25
N ASN A 91 -4.72 -21.63 -14.76
CA ASN A 91 -3.55 -22.28 -14.17
C ASN A 91 -2.31 -21.56 -14.69
N LEU A 92 -1.58 -20.88 -13.81
CA LEU A 92 -0.34 -20.15 -14.08
C LEU A 92 0.75 -20.64 -13.10
N THR A 93 0.66 -21.91 -12.71
CA THR A 93 1.65 -22.55 -11.84
C THR A 93 3.00 -22.51 -12.55
N ASP A 94 4.03 -22.08 -11.83
CA ASP A 94 5.42 -21.93 -12.29
C ASP A 94 5.62 -20.99 -13.50
N ALA A 95 4.61 -20.19 -13.88
CA ALA A 95 4.69 -19.22 -14.97
C ALA A 95 5.84 -18.20 -14.82
N HIS A 96 6.50 -17.87 -15.92
CA HIS A 96 7.61 -16.92 -15.97
C HIS A 96 7.16 -15.53 -16.45
N PHE A 97 6.83 -14.64 -15.52
CA PHE A 97 6.30 -13.29 -15.76
C PHE A 97 7.28 -12.17 -15.38
N PHE A 98 8.58 -12.40 -15.54
CA PHE A 98 9.61 -11.40 -15.23
C PHE A 98 9.36 -10.11 -16.03
N GLY A 99 9.16 -9.00 -15.33
CA GLY A 99 8.93 -7.68 -15.94
C GLY A 99 7.61 -7.53 -16.70
N LEU A 100 6.72 -8.54 -16.66
CA LEU A 100 5.50 -8.55 -17.46
C LEU A 100 4.55 -7.43 -17.03
N ASP A 101 3.97 -6.73 -18.01
CA ASP A 101 3.00 -5.67 -17.75
C ASP A 101 1.58 -6.22 -17.72
N LEU A 102 1.05 -6.41 -16.52
CA LEU A 102 -0.27 -6.97 -16.21
C LEU A 102 -1.24 -5.88 -15.70
N ARG A 103 -1.00 -4.61 -16.05
CA ARG A 103 -1.83 -3.49 -15.61
C ARG A 103 -3.28 -3.68 -16.08
N GLY A 104 -4.24 -3.48 -15.17
CA GLY A 104 -5.68 -3.63 -15.45
C GLY A 104 -6.19 -5.08 -15.54
N SER A 105 -5.30 -6.05 -15.76
CA SER A 105 -5.61 -7.47 -15.95
C SER A 105 -6.31 -8.11 -14.76
N SER A 106 -6.93 -9.27 -14.98
CA SER A 106 -7.65 -10.04 -13.96
C SER A 106 -6.98 -11.38 -13.71
N LEU A 107 -6.30 -11.49 -12.57
CA LEU A 107 -5.75 -12.75 -12.03
C LEU A 107 -6.68 -13.35 -10.96
N MET A 108 -7.97 -12.98 -10.99
CA MET A 108 -8.93 -13.40 -9.97
C MET A 108 -9.02 -14.93 -9.91
N LYS A 109 -8.77 -15.50 -8.73
CA LYS A 109 -8.74 -16.96 -8.50
C LYS A 109 -7.74 -17.73 -9.37
N ALA A 110 -6.78 -17.07 -10.01
CA ALA A 110 -5.73 -17.73 -10.77
C ALA A 110 -4.77 -18.49 -9.84
N LYS A 111 -4.19 -19.59 -10.32
CA LYS A 111 -3.12 -20.31 -9.60
C LYS A 111 -1.77 -19.76 -10.05
N LEU A 112 -1.09 -18.99 -9.21
CA LEU A 112 0.26 -18.43 -9.47
C LEU A 112 1.29 -19.13 -8.57
N ILE A 113 1.11 -20.44 -8.33
CA ILE A 113 1.97 -21.18 -7.41
C ILE A 113 3.36 -21.26 -8.02
N GLY A 114 4.40 -20.76 -7.34
CA GLY A 114 5.78 -20.76 -7.87
C GLY A 114 6.05 -19.75 -9.01
N ALA A 115 5.04 -19.03 -9.49
CA ALA A 115 5.17 -18.09 -10.59
C ALA A 115 6.19 -16.97 -10.30
N ASN A 116 6.98 -16.61 -11.30
CA ASN A 116 7.96 -15.53 -11.20
C ASN A 116 7.35 -14.18 -11.61
N LEU A 117 6.90 -13.38 -10.66
CA LEU A 117 6.37 -12.02 -10.88
C LEU A 117 7.41 -10.92 -10.61
N HIS A 118 8.70 -11.25 -10.55
CA HIS A 118 9.75 -10.27 -10.28
C HIS A 118 9.70 -9.11 -11.29
N CYS A 119 9.72 -7.86 -10.82
CA CYS A 119 9.55 -6.64 -11.62
C CYS A 119 8.23 -6.52 -12.41
N ALA A 120 7.23 -7.36 -12.16
CA ALA A 120 5.95 -7.27 -12.88
C ALA A 120 5.18 -5.98 -12.52
N LYS A 121 4.41 -5.46 -13.47
CA LYS A 121 3.54 -4.29 -13.26
C LYS A 121 2.11 -4.73 -13.02
N LEU A 122 1.58 -4.48 -11.82
CA LEU A 122 0.26 -4.94 -11.36
C LEU A 122 -0.70 -3.78 -11.00
N ASP A 123 -0.43 -2.54 -11.44
CA ASP A 123 -1.36 -1.44 -11.19
C ASP A 123 -2.76 -1.77 -11.72
N ASN A 124 -3.78 -1.56 -10.88
CA ASN A 124 -5.17 -1.88 -11.19
C ASN A 124 -5.46 -3.36 -11.54
N CYS A 125 -4.53 -4.28 -11.28
CA CYS A 125 -4.73 -5.72 -11.48
C CYS A 125 -5.68 -6.29 -10.41
N ASN A 126 -6.53 -7.25 -10.80
CA ASN A 126 -7.39 -7.97 -9.86
C ASN A 126 -6.72 -9.26 -9.36
N LEU A 127 -6.34 -9.29 -8.09
CA LEU A 127 -5.71 -10.47 -7.45
C LEU A 127 -6.63 -11.18 -6.45
N LEU A 128 -7.93 -10.88 -6.46
CA LEU A 128 -8.87 -11.46 -5.49
C LEU A 128 -8.88 -13.00 -5.59
N GLY A 129 -8.60 -13.67 -4.48
CA GLY A 129 -8.53 -15.13 -4.42
C GLY A 129 -7.40 -15.79 -5.21
N ALA A 130 -6.44 -15.03 -5.76
CA ALA A 130 -5.29 -15.61 -6.48
C ALA A 130 -4.40 -16.43 -5.51
N SER A 131 -3.90 -17.58 -5.94
CA SER A 131 -2.95 -18.36 -5.12
C SER A 131 -1.52 -17.93 -5.42
N LEU A 132 -0.89 -17.18 -4.51
CA LEU A 132 0.48 -16.67 -4.66
C LEU A 132 1.54 -17.54 -3.96
N SER A 133 1.19 -18.79 -3.61
CA SER A 133 2.08 -19.66 -2.83
C SER A 133 3.41 -19.87 -3.55
N ARG A 134 4.53 -19.50 -2.92
CA ARG A 134 5.90 -19.58 -3.52
C ARG A 134 6.13 -18.67 -4.74
N ALA A 135 5.16 -17.82 -5.12
CA ALA A 135 5.37 -16.85 -6.20
C ALA A 135 6.48 -15.86 -5.83
N LYS A 136 7.34 -15.44 -6.75
CA LYS A 136 8.38 -14.43 -6.48
C LYS A 136 7.79 -13.03 -6.61
N LEU A 137 7.78 -12.24 -5.52
CA LEU A 137 7.06 -10.95 -5.47
C LEU A 137 7.98 -9.71 -5.34
N GLU A 138 9.26 -9.88 -5.64
CA GLU A 138 10.26 -8.82 -5.56
C GLU A 138 10.05 -7.75 -6.64
N ASN A 139 10.25 -6.48 -6.25
CA ASN A 139 10.23 -5.32 -7.17
C ASN A 139 8.94 -5.15 -7.99
N ILE A 140 7.80 -5.67 -7.52
CA ILE A 140 6.51 -5.49 -8.20
C ILE A 140 6.03 -4.04 -8.11
N GLU A 141 5.55 -3.50 -9.24
CA GLU A 141 4.85 -2.23 -9.29
C GLU A 141 3.34 -2.42 -9.01
N TRP A 142 2.93 -2.31 -7.75
CA TRP A 142 1.53 -2.48 -7.33
C TRP A 142 0.60 -1.30 -7.66
N GLY A 143 1.19 -0.15 -8.00
CA GLY A 143 0.48 1.14 -8.08
C GLY A 143 0.07 1.71 -6.73
N SER A 144 -0.47 2.94 -6.74
CA SER A 144 -0.83 3.68 -5.51
C SER A 144 -2.02 3.08 -4.75
N HIS A 145 -2.94 2.41 -5.48
CA HIS A 145 -4.19 1.87 -4.94
C HIS A 145 -4.54 0.56 -5.64
N LEU A 146 -4.99 -0.44 -4.88
CA LEU A 146 -5.52 -1.69 -5.45
C LEU A 146 -6.80 -1.40 -6.24
N LYS A 147 -7.15 -2.27 -7.19
CA LYS A 147 -8.39 -2.18 -7.98
C LYS A 147 -9.62 -2.05 -7.09
N GLN A 148 -9.73 -2.91 -6.08
CA GLN A 148 -10.80 -2.90 -5.09
C GLN A 148 -10.80 -1.64 -4.22
N GLU A 149 -9.62 -1.10 -3.88
CA GLU A 149 -9.52 0.17 -3.14
C GLU A 149 -10.10 1.33 -3.96
N ARG A 150 -9.78 1.40 -5.26
CA ARG A 150 -10.33 2.40 -6.18
C ARG A 150 -11.85 2.24 -6.30
N ALA A 151 -12.33 1.00 -6.43
CA ALA A 151 -13.76 0.68 -6.49
C ALA A 151 -14.51 1.08 -5.20
N ALA A 152 -13.94 0.77 -4.02
CA ALA A 152 -14.49 1.17 -2.73
C ALA A 152 -14.61 2.69 -2.60
N LYS A 153 -13.60 3.45 -3.04
CA LYS A 153 -13.64 4.92 -3.06
C LYS A 153 -14.73 5.45 -3.99
N LYS A 154 -14.90 4.86 -5.18
CA LYS A 154 -15.98 5.22 -6.12
C LYS A 154 -17.36 4.93 -5.53
N ALA A 155 -17.57 3.74 -4.97
CA ALA A 155 -18.81 3.35 -4.30
C ALA A 155 -19.15 4.30 -3.14
N ARG A 156 -18.16 4.65 -2.32
CA ARG A 156 -18.33 5.61 -1.23
C ARG A 156 -18.72 7.00 -1.72
N LYS A 157 -18.16 7.48 -2.84
CA LYS A 157 -18.56 8.75 -3.47
C LYS A 157 -20.00 8.74 -3.98
N ARG A 158 -20.50 7.57 -4.39
CA ARG A 158 -21.91 7.35 -4.77
C ARG A 158 -22.84 7.13 -3.57
N CYS A 159 -22.34 7.28 -2.34
CA CYS A 159 -23.05 6.97 -1.09
C CYS A 159 -23.52 5.51 -0.96
N ASP A 160 -22.99 4.59 -1.76
CA ASP A 160 -23.27 3.16 -1.61
C ASP A 160 -22.33 2.55 -0.56
N ARG A 161 -22.82 2.52 0.68
CA ARG A 161 -22.06 1.99 1.81
C ARG A 161 -21.93 0.47 1.76
N LYS A 162 -22.90 -0.25 1.20
CA LYS A 162 -22.86 -1.72 1.13
C LYS A 162 -21.80 -2.15 0.12
N GLU A 163 -21.86 -1.59 -1.08
CA GLU A 163 -20.87 -1.83 -2.13
C GLU A 163 -19.46 -1.41 -1.70
N SER A 164 -19.32 -0.23 -1.07
CA SER A 164 -18.03 0.19 -0.52
C SER A 164 -17.49 -0.77 0.55
N MET A 165 -18.35 -1.38 1.36
CA MET A 165 -17.95 -2.34 2.39
C MET A 165 -17.49 -3.66 1.77
N MET A 166 -18.21 -4.17 0.76
CA MET A 166 -17.81 -5.36 0.01
C MET A 166 -16.42 -5.18 -0.63
N TYR A 167 -16.19 -4.07 -1.33
CA TYR A 167 -14.87 -3.81 -1.91
C TYR A 167 -13.76 -3.64 -0.86
N CYS A 168 -14.07 -3.13 0.34
CA CYS A 168 -13.10 -3.11 1.43
C CYS A 168 -12.75 -4.51 1.95
N GLN A 169 -13.72 -5.44 1.98
CA GLN A 169 -13.48 -6.83 2.36
C GLN A 169 -12.59 -7.53 1.34
N GLU A 170 -12.89 -7.36 0.05
CA GLU A 170 -12.07 -7.92 -1.03
C GLU A 170 -10.64 -7.35 -1.02
N ALA A 171 -10.50 -6.03 -0.83
CA ALA A 171 -9.19 -5.39 -0.73
C ALA A 171 -8.39 -5.91 0.48
N GLU A 172 -9.06 -6.15 1.62
CA GLU A 172 -8.45 -6.74 2.80
C GLU A 172 -7.90 -8.14 2.52
N GLU A 173 -8.69 -8.98 1.84
CA GLU A 173 -8.28 -10.34 1.47
C GLU A 173 -7.04 -10.34 0.57
N VAL A 174 -7.03 -9.48 -0.45
CA VAL A 174 -5.88 -9.30 -1.35
C VAL A 174 -4.64 -8.86 -0.57
N CYS A 175 -4.75 -7.83 0.28
CA CYS A 175 -3.63 -7.37 1.10
C CYS A 175 -3.10 -8.46 2.03
N ARG A 176 -3.98 -9.21 2.67
CA ARG A 176 -3.60 -10.29 3.60
C ARG A 176 -2.84 -11.40 2.88
N ASN A 177 -3.30 -11.77 1.68
CA ASN A 177 -2.67 -12.81 0.88
C ASN A 177 -1.25 -12.40 0.45
N ILE A 178 -1.11 -11.19 -0.10
CA ILE A 178 0.19 -10.63 -0.49
C ILE A 178 1.12 -10.53 0.72
N ARG A 179 0.65 -9.94 1.84
CA ARG A 179 1.43 -9.82 3.07
C ARG A 179 1.99 -11.16 3.53
N LYS A 180 1.14 -12.18 3.65
CA LYS A 180 1.56 -13.51 4.11
C LYS A 180 2.64 -14.11 3.22
N GLN A 181 2.55 -13.87 1.91
CA GLN A 181 3.54 -14.38 0.97
C GLN A 181 4.85 -13.58 1.03
N CYS A 182 4.78 -12.25 1.18
CA CYS A 182 5.95 -11.41 1.43
C CYS A 182 6.66 -11.80 2.73
N GLU A 183 5.93 -12.03 3.83
CA GLU A 183 6.50 -12.48 5.12
C GLU A 183 7.25 -13.81 4.98
N LYS A 184 6.73 -14.76 4.20
CA LYS A 184 7.39 -16.05 3.95
C LYS A 184 8.68 -15.94 3.13
N GLN A 185 8.82 -14.89 2.33
CA GLN A 185 10.01 -14.64 1.49
C GLN A 185 11.02 -13.70 2.16
N GLY A 186 10.72 -13.17 3.34
CA GLY A 186 11.55 -12.15 3.98
C GLY A 186 11.45 -10.75 3.35
N LEU A 187 10.39 -10.48 2.58
CA LEU A 187 10.11 -9.16 2.00
C LEU A 187 9.40 -8.26 3.02
N PHE A 188 10.05 -7.99 4.15
CA PHE A 188 9.41 -7.42 5.33
C PHE A 188 8.94 -5.98 5.16
N GLU A 189 9.63 -5.18 4.37
CA GLU A 189 9.17 -3.82 4.05
C GLU A 189 7.82 -3.84 3.31
N MET A 190 7.75 -4.63 2.23
CA MET A 190 6.52 -4.80 1.45
C MET A 190 5.41 -5.43 2.30
N ALA A 191 5.75 -6.43 3.12
CA ALA A 191 4.80 -7.03 4.05
C ALA A 191 4.21 -6.01 5.04
N GLY A 192 5.04 -5.13 5.61
CA GLY A 192 4.61 -4.07 6.53
C GLY A 192 3.68 -3.05 5.86
N ASP A 193 3.94 -2.70 4.60
CA ASP A 193 3.06 -1.82 3.83
C ASP A 193 1.70 -2.46 3.56
N PHE A 194 1.67 -3.73 3.14
CA PHE A 194 0.42 -4.47 2.97
C PHE A 194 -0.31 -4.73 4.29
N PHE A 195 0.41 -4.88 5.41
CA PHE A 195 -0.18 -4.96 6.75
C PHE A 195 -0.91 -3.67 7.13
N LYS A 196 -0.28 -2.51 6.94
CA LYS A 196 -0.92 -1.20 7.18
C LYS A 196 -2.18 -1.03 6.35
N ARG A 197 -2.15 -1.45 5.08
CA ARG A 197 -3.31 -1.43 4.17
C ARG A 197 -4.41 -2.38 4.64
N GLU A 198 -4.07 -3.62 5.00
CA GLU A 198 -5.00 -4.61 5.57
C GLU A 198 -5.74 -4.02 6.79
N MET A 199 -5.00 -3.45 7.74
CA MET A 199 -5.59 -2.84 8.95
C MET A 199 -6.47 -1.63 8.64
N ARG A 200 -6.10 -0.83 7.64
CA ARG A 200 -6.92 0.30 7.17
C ARG A 200 -8.26 -0.18 6.58
N PHE A 201 -8.26 -1.25 5.79
CA PHE A 201 -9.49 -1.82 5.24
C PHE A 201 -10.38 -2.44 6.31
N ARG A 202 -9.80 -3.16 7.29
CA ARG A 202 -10.55 -3.63 8.48
C ARG A 202 -11.24 -2.49 9.20
N ARG A 203 -10.51 -1.38 9.42
CA ARG A 203 -11.08 -0.19 10.06
C ARG A 203 -12.22 0.42 9.25
N TYR A 204 -12.15 0.44 7.92
CA TYR A 204 -13.21 0.99 7.08
C TYR A 204 -14.52 0.21 7.17
N GLN A 205 -14.46 -1.09 7.43
CA GLN A 205 -15.62 -1.94 7.65
C GLN A 205 -16.30 -1.70 9.03
N MET A 206 -15.59 -1.12 10.00
CA MET A 206 -16.16 -0.84 11.33
C MET A 206 -17.20 0.31 11.29
N PRO A 207 -18.21 0.30 12.20
CA PRO A 207 -19.14 1.42 12.35
C PRO A 207 -18.42 2.75 12.63
N LEU A 208 -18.95 3.86 12.11
CA LEU A 208 -18.31 5.18 12.17
C LEU A 208 -18.07 5.67 13.60
N PHE A 209 -19.04 5.49 14.50
CA PHE A 209 -19.00 5.94 15.89
C PHE A 209 -18.56 4.84 16.87
N SER A 210 -17.79 3.86 16.41
CA SER A 210 -17.29 2.79 17.28
C SER A 210 -15.98 3.19 17.95
N LEU A 211 -15.87 2.95 19.27
CA LEU A 211 -14.61 3.08 20.02
C LEU A 211 -13.48 2.27 19.35
N LYS A 212 -13.78 1.08 18.82
CA LYS A 212 -12.80 0.25 18.10
C LYS A 212 -12.22 0.97 16.88
N ARG A 213 -13.06 1.72 16.15
CA ARG A 213 -12.64 2.48 14.97
C ARG A 213 -11.76 3.66 15.36
N ILE A 214 -12.12 4.36 16.44
CA ILE A 214 -11.36 5.50 16.98
C ILE A 214 -9.98 5.02 17.44
N VAL A 215 -9.92 3.97 18.27
CA VAL A 215 -8.65 3.38 18.74
C VAL A 215 -7.79 2.92 17.56
N SER A 216 -8.38 2.23 16.58
CA SER A 216 -7.64 1.82 15.36
C SER A 216 -7.11 3.02 14.56
N LYS A 217 -7.82 4.15 14.54
CA LYS A 217 -7.36 5.38 13.91
C LYS A 217 -6.22 6.04 14.69
N LEU A 218 -6.31 6.06 16.02
CA LEU A 218 -5.24 6.57 16.90
C LEU A 218 -3.95 5.77 16.70
N VAL A 219 -4.02 4.44 16.70
CA VAL A 219 -2.85 3.56 16.50
C VAL A 219 -2.22 3.74 15.11
N ASP A 220 -3.02 3.91 14.05
CA ASP A 220 -2.50 4.23 12.70
C ASP A 220 -1.73 5.56 12.69
N VAL A 221 -2.30 6.60 13.30
CA VAL A 221 -1.66 7.93 13.35
C VAL A 221 -0.37 7.90 14.16
N PHE A 222 -0.38 7.23 15.32
CA PHE A 222 0.73 7.23 16.27
C PHE A 222 1.95 6.42 15.79
N CYS A 223 1.73 5.20 15.29
CA CYS A 223 2.83 4.29 14.96
C CYS A 223 2.62 3.49 13.67
N GLY A 224 1.59 3.83 12.87
CA GLY A 224 1.28 3.09 11.64
C GLY A 224 1.00 1.61 11.91
N TYR A 225 0.25 1.30 12.98
CA TYR A 225 0.04 -0.09 13.45
C TYR A 225 1.31 -0.82 13.88
N GLY A 226 2.33 -0.06 14.31
CA GLY A 226 3.61 -0.58 14.77
C GLY A 226 4.51 -1.05 13.62
N GLU A 227 4.39 -0.43 12.46
CA GLU A 227 5.25 -0.66 11.29
C GLU A 227 6.07 0.59 10.89
N ASP A 228 5.70 1.79 11.37
CA ASP A 228 6.29 3.07 10.95
C ASP A 228 6.96 3.80 12.14
N PRO A 229 8.26 3.57 12.45
CA PRO A 229 8.95 4.23 13.57
C PRO A 229 9.05 5.75 13.39
N ILE A 230 9.15 6.24 12.15
CA ILE A 230 9.21 7.67 11.83
C ILE A 230 7.94 8.41 12.30
N ARG A 231 6.77 7.75 12.29
CA ARG A 231 5.53 8.36 12.83
C ARG A 231 5.61 8.56 14.34
N VAL A 232 6.25 7.64 15.05
CA VAL A 232 6.44 7.75 16.51
C VAL A 232 7.33 8.95 16.81
N VAL A 233 8.46 9.09 16.11
CA VAL A 233 9.34 10.27 16.24
C VAL A 233 8.61 11.56 15.92
N GLY A 234 7.84 11.60 14.83
CA GLY A 234 7.03 12.76 14.47
C GLY A 234 6.00 13.12 15.54
N PHE A 235 5.34 12.12 16.13
CA PHE A 235 4.45 12.34 17.26
C PHE A 235 5.19 12.88 18.49
N SER A 236 6.36 12.34 18.82
CA SER A 236 7.18 12.81 19.94
C SER A 236 7.55 14.28 19.78
N ILE A 237 8.03 14.68 18.59
CA ILE A 237 8.34 16.08 18.28
C ILE A 237 7.09 16.95 18.40
N PHE A 238 5.95 16.50 17.88
CA PHE A 238 4.69 17.23 17.99
C PHE A 238 4.26 17.41 19.46
N LEU A 239 4.35 16.36 20.28
CA LEU A 239 4.00 16.45 21.70
C LEU A 239 4.90 17.45 22.43
N ILE A 240 6.22 17.37 22.21
CA ILE A 240 7.20 18.30 22.77
C ILE A 240 6.85 19.75 22.39
N LEU A 241 6.57 20.03 21.11
CA LEU A 241 6.22 21.39 20.68
C LEU A 241 4.90 21.88 21.30
N VAL A 242 3.90 21.02 21.43
CA VAL A 242 2.62 21.37 22.07
C VAL A 242 2.79 21.66 23.55
N CYS A 243 3.57 20.84 24.27
CA CYS A 243 3.88 21.05 25.68
C CYS A 243 4.74 22.30 25.88
N ALA A 244 5.77 22.52 25.05
CA ALA A 244 6.57 23.74 25.05
C ALA A 244 5.73 25.01 24.87
N LEU A 245 4.78 25.00 23.93
CA LEU A 245 3.83 26.10 23.77
C LEU A 245 2.95 26.27 25.01
N ALA A 246 2.48 25.17 25.61
CA ALA A 246 1.70 25.24 26.84
C ALA A 246 2.49 25.86 28.00
N TYR A 247 3.76 25.48 28.20
CA TYR A 247 4.64 26.07 29.22
C TYR A 247 4.98 27.53 28.94
N PHE A 248 5.13 27.92 27.68
CA PHE A 248 5.34 29.32 27.32
C PHE A 248 4.18 30.22 27.75
N PHE A 249 2.94 29.71 27.70
CA PHE A 249 1.75 30.43 28.20
C PHE A 249 1.48 30.21 29.69
N LEU A 250 1.94 29.09 30.25
CA LEU A 250 1.74 28.69 31.64
C LEU A 250 3.07 28.84 32.38
N ASP A 251 3.22 30.02 32.99
CA ASP A 251 4.42 30.47 33.70
C ASP A 251 5.19 29.33 34.38
N THR A 252 6.48 29.21 34.06
CA THR A 252 7.39 28.26 34.70
C THR A 252 8.40 29.03 35.54
N THR A 253 8.63 28.59 36.77
CA THR A 253 9.56 29.30 37.65
C THR A 253 10.96 28.73 37.47
N GLY A 254 11.87 29.59 37.01
CA GLY A 254 13.31 29.34 36.96
C GLY A 254 14.05 30.67 37.07
N ALA A 255 14.87 30.83 38.11
CA ALA A 255 15.72 32.00 38.24
C ALA A 255 16.92 31.85 37.28
N HIS A 256 16.77 32.32 36.04
CA HIS A 256 17.87 32.30 35.09
C HIS A 256 18.54 33.68 35.01
N PRO A 257 19.85 33.78 35.32
CA PRO A 257 20.61 35.02 35.16
C PRO A 257 20.75 35.48 33.69
N ILE A 258 20.27 34.68 32.73
CA ILE A 258 20.30 34.96 31.28
C ILE A 258 19.32 36.09 30.90
N TYR A 259 18.34 36.39 31.74
CA TYR A 259 17.32 37.41 31.47
C TYR A 259 17.69 38.82 31.94
N GLU A 260 18.82 39.00 32.64
CA GLU A 260 19.25 40.33 33.10
C GLU A 260 19.47 41.27 31.91
N GLY A 261 18.63 42.31 31.82
CA GLY A 261 18.73 43.35 30.79
C GLY A 261 18.11 43.01 29.43
N VAL A 262 17.47 41.84 29.26
CA VAL A 262 16.81 41.47 28.00
C VAL A 262 15.37 41.96 27.98
N THR A 263 15.08 42.99 27.17
CA THR A 263 13.74 43.56 27.03
C THR A 263 13.17 43.40 25.61
N GLY A 264 11.85 43.33 25.48
CA GLY A 264 11.15 43.31 24.19
C GLY A 264 11.04 41.93 23.54
N TRP A 265 10.97 41.86 22.21
CA TRP A 265 10.74 40.61 21.47
C TRP A 265 11.77 39.50 21.73
N LYS A 266 13.03 39.87 22.01
CA LYS A 266 14.11 38.92 22.33
C LYS A 266 13.82 38.12 23.60
N PHE A 267 13.13 38.72 24.57
CA PHE A 267 12.72 38.04 25.80
C PHE A 267 11.79 36.87 25.47
N TYR A 268 10.72 37.12 24.70
CA TYR A 268 9.75 36.09 24.33
C TYR A 268 10.36 34.95 23.51
N VAL A 269 11.34 35.25 22.65
CA VAL A 269 12.05 34.21 21.89
C VAL A 269 12.87 33.31 22.82
N LEU A 270 13.64 33.90 23.76
CA LEU A 270 14.42 33.12 24.73
C LEU A 270 13.52 32.31 25.66
N GLU A 271 12.42 32.89 26.12
CA GLU A 271 11.44 32.22 26.98
C GLU A 271 10.81 31.01 26.29
N PHE A 272 10.50 31.11 25.00
CA PHE A 272 10.02 29.99 24.20
C PHE A 272 11.06 28.87 24.10
N PHE A 273 12.34 29.22 23.87
CA PHE A 273 13.41 28.21 23.82
C PHE A 273 13.65 27.55 25.18
N ASN A 274 13.48 28.27 26.29
CA ASN A 274 13.56 27.70 27.63
C ASN A 274 12.37 26.78 27.94
N SER A 275 11.16 27.16 27.52
CA SER A 275 9.99 26.29 27.57
C SER A 275 10.16 25.03 26.73
N LEU A 276 10.78 25.15 25.55
CA LEU A 276 11.11 24.02 24.68
C LEU A 276 12.16 23.11 25.32
N TYR A 277 13.22 23.67 25.88
CA TYR A 277 14.22 22.93 26.63
C TYR A 277 13.58 22.15 27.79
N PHE A 278 12.74 22.80 28.59
CA PHE A 278 12.01 22.17 29.71
C PHE A 278 11.14 21.01 29.23
N SER A 279 10.40 21.19 28.13
CA SER A 279 9.58 20.13 27.51
C SER A 279 10.45 18.94 27.05
N VAL A 280 11.58 19.16 26.38
CA VAL A 280 12.48 18.08 25.98
C VAL A 280 12.99 17.27 27.18
N VAL A 281 13.42 17.96 28.24
CA VAL A 281 13.94 17.33 29.47
C VAL A 281 12.83 16.56 30.20
N THR A 282 11.62 17.10 30.24
CA THR A 282 10.44 16.48 30.85
C THR A 282 10.00 15.24 30.07
N PHE A 283 9.89 15.36 28.75
CA PHE A 283 9.52 14.28 27.84
C PHE A 283 10.51 13.11 27.89
N THR A 284 11.82 13.40 27.93
CA THR A 284 12.87 12.38 28.05
C THR A 284 13.04 11.85 29.47
N THR A 285 12.30 12.40 30.44
CA THR A 285 12.38 12.04 31.86
C THR A 285 13.77 12.25 32.49
N LEU A 286 14.59 13.15 31.92
CA LEU A 286 15.94 13.46 32.42
C LEU A 286 15.91 14.29 33.71
N GLY A 287 15.05 15.30 33.78
CA GLY A 287 14.80 16.09 34.99
C GLY A 287 16.02 16.77 35.63
N TYR A 288 16.66 17.74 34.95
CA TYR A 288 17.83 18.45 35.50
C TYR A 288 17.56 19.31 36.74
N GLY A 289 16.30 19.64 37.02
CA GLY A 289 15.88 20.34 38.24
C GLY A 289 16.14 21.86 38.25
N ASP A 290 16.54 22.42 37.11
CA ASP A 290 16.80 23.84 36.89
C ASP A 290 15.53 24.66 36.63
N ILE A 291 14.52 24.04 36.01
CA ILE A 291 13.19 24.62 35.77
C ILE A 291 12.13 23.80 36.51
N SER A 292 11.25 24.50 37.23
CA SER A 292 10.14 23.87 37.95
C SER A 292 8.79 24.41 37.50
N PRO A 293 7.84 23.55 37.09
CA PRO A 293 6.51 24.00 36.72
C PRO A 293 5.70 24.40 37.95
N VAL A 294 4.88 25.45 37.81
CA VAL A 294 3.97 25.92 38.86
C VAL A 294 2.51 25.81 38.41
N GLY A 295 1.59 25.74 39.39
CA GLY A 295 0.16 25.65 39.12
C GLY A 295 -0.21 24.49 38.18
N VAL A 296 -0.94 24.82 37.11
CA VAL A 296 -1.45 23.85 36.13
C VAL A 296 -0.33 23.19 35.31
N ALA A 297 0.81 23.86 35.12
CA ALA A 297 1.94 23.31 34.37
C ALA A 297 2.49 22.01 34.99
N ARG A 298 2.32 21.79 36.30
CA ARG A 298 2.73 20.55 36.98
C ARG A 298 1.98 19.32 36.46
N PHE A 299 0.68 19.48 36.21
CA PHE A 299 -0.14 18.40 35.68
C PHE A 299 0.25 18.07 34.23
N ILE A 300 0.53 19.10 33.43
CA ILE A 300 1.01 18.95 32.05
C ILE A 300 2.36 18.23 32.03
N ALA A 301 3.30 18.62 32.90
CA ALA A 301 4.61 17.99 33.02
C ALA A 301 4.51 16.53 33.44
N ALA A 302 3.62 16.19 34.38
CA ALA A 302 3.39 14.80 34.77
C ALA A 302 2.82 13.96 33.61
N CYS A 303 1.85 14.50 32.86
CA CYS A 303 1.30 13.83 31.67
C CYS A 303 2.35 13.69 30.56
N GLU A 304 3.15 14.72 30.32
CA GLU A 304 4.22 14.71 29.31
C GLU A 304 5.29 13.66 29.63
N ALA A 305 5.78 13.62 30.87
CA ALA A 305 6.77 12.63 31.30
C ALA A 305 6.23 11.19 31.16
N PHE A 306 4.97 10.96 31.53
CA PHE A 306 4.32 9.67 31.36
C PHE A 306 4.21 9.27 29.87
N LEU A 307 3.71 10.17 29.02
CA LEU A 307 3.60 9.92 27.58
C LEU A 307 4.97 9.78 26.91
N GLY A 308 5.97 10.53 27.36
CA GLY A 308 7.35 10.46 26.91
C GLY A 308 7.97 9.07 27.16
N SER A 309 7.88 8.56 28.39
CA SER A 309 8.37 7.22 28.71
C SER A 309 7.68 6.12 27.85
N PHE A 310 6.37 6.23 27.64
CA PHE A 310 5.61 5.28 26.81
C PHE A 310 5.97 5.38 25.31
N THR A 311 6.10 6.59 24.77
CA THR A 311 6.48 6.81 23.36
C THR A 311 7.89 6.32 23.07
N MET A 312 8.85 6.52 23.98
CA MET A 312 10.21 6.00 23.86
C MET A 312 10.24 4.47 23.88
N ALA A 313 9.50 3.83 24.80
CA ALA A 313 9.36 2.38 24.82
C ALA A 313 8.74 1.85 23.50
N LEU A 314 7.68 2.50 23.00
CA LEU A 314 7.07 2.12 21.74
C LEU A 314 8.03 2.31 20.56
N PHE A 315 8.79 3.41 20.51
CA PHE A 315 9.78 3.66 19.47
C PHE A 315 10.77 2.51 19.38
N VAL A 316 11.33 2.07 20.51
CA VAL A 316 12.25 0.93 20.55
C VAL A 316 11.58 -0.34 20.03
N VAL A 317 10.36 -0.65 20.47
CA VAL A 317 9.65 -1.85 20.01
C VAL A 317 9.39 -1.83 18.50
N VAL A 318 8.92 -0.69 17.96
CA VAL A 318 8.62 -0.54 16.53
C VAL A 318 9.91 -0.56 15.71
N PHE A 319 10.97 0.08 16.20
CA PHE A 319 12.28 0.11 15.56
C PHE A 319 12.91 -1.29 15.51
N VAL A 320 12.94 -1.99 16.64
CA VAL A 320 13.46 -3.37 16.72
C VAL A 320 12.65 -4.27 15.79
N LYS A 321 11.31 -4.22 15.85
CA LYS A 321 10.45 -5.01 14.97
C LYS A 321 10.73 -4.74 13.48
N LYS A 322 11.04 -3.50 13.11
CA LYS A 322 11.36 -3.10 11.73
C LYS A 322 12.75 -3.58 11.29
N MET A 323 13.70 -3.73 12.21
CA MET A 323 15.07 -4.17 11.95
C MET A 323 15.26 -5.69 12.01
N THR A 324 14.49 -6.39 12.86
CA THR A 324 14.65 -7.83 13.12
C THR A 324 13.71 -8.71 12.30
N ARG A 325 12.68 -8.13 11.69
CA ARG A 325 11.94 -8.77 10.61
C ARG A 325 12.73 -8.49 9.35
#